data_AF-A0A5M4AC52-F1
#
_entry.id   AF-A0A5M4AC52-F1
#
_cell.length_a   1.000
_cell.length_b   1.000
_cell.length_c   1.000
_cell.angle_alpha   90.00
_cell.angle_beta   90.00
_cell.angle_gamma   90.00
#
_symmetry.space_group_name_H-M   'P 1'
#
loop_
_entity.id
_entity.type
_entity.pdbx_description
1 polymer ?
#
loop_
_entity_poly.entity_id
_entity_poly.type
_entity_poly.pdbx_seq_one_letter_code
_entity_poly.pdbx_strand_id
1 'polypeptide(L)'
;MTNLDLLILEDNDQDFDSIHKANFEVFNRLNPEINFIFEGNRAKKIEEAFDLLASDKNFYAAIVDLKVTNEKADDAKGNELIEKIYKKNRIPIFVYSNNLPLLEEKYKDNQSQLLKAYNKADKPFSEILKEISSLYSLGFIDILGKRGQIDSFLNKIFWNHFAKNLEKWESHEGTKEEREKVLIRYISEHLKEHMELKKGSDPFEHYVPEEAYIIPSIKEFVFTGSIVKKEDFFYLVLNPACDFANNKTDYILISKIDPKASLLTSSIKKYNKIGNSKEDKEKAQNRLYSLISNSCSPRYYFLPKANSFQGGLIDFQKIETVKRKVFINEYKAIGTVTSSFMKDITAKFSYYLSRQGSPDFDLDKIFSSLKQEE
;
A
#
# COMPACT_ATOMS: atom_id res chain seq x y z
N MET A 1 -11.05 23.23 13.64
CA MET A 1 -11.46 22.70 12.32
C MET A 1 -10.31 22.95 11.35
N THR A 2 -10.00 21.97 10.50
CA THR A 2 -9.00 22.06 9.44
C THR A 2 -9.60 22.75 8.21
N ASN A 3 -8.87 23.63 7.53
CA ASN A 3 -9.32 24.16 6.24
C ASN A 3 -8.86 23.22 5.12
N LEU A 4 -9.80 22.74 4.32
CA LEU A 4 -9.51 22.01 3.09
C LEU A 4 -9.50 22.99 1.92
N ASP A 5 -8.31 23.52 1.63
CA ASP A 5 -8.06 24.34 0.46
C ASP A 5 -8.29 23.51 -0.82
N LEU A 6 -9.25 23.94 -1.64
CA LEU A 6 -9.47 23.41 -2.98
C LEU A 6 -8.97 24.41 -4.01
N LEU A 7 -8.20 23.96 -5.00
CA LEU A 7 -7.84 24.78 -6.14
C LEU A 7 -8.99 24.75 -7.16
N ILE A 8 -9.42 25.91 -7.65
CA ILE A 8 -10.56 25.99 -8.58
C ILE A 8 -10.16 26.84 -9.78
N LEU A 9 -10.13 26.25 -10.98
CA LEU A 9 -10.00 26.99 -12.23
C LEU A 9 -11.39 27.24 -12.81
N GLU A 10 -11.87 28.46 -12.70
CA GLU A 10 -13.19 28.91 -13.14
C GLU A 10 -13.14 30.41 -13.44
N ASP A 11 -13.29 30.81 -14.69
CA ASP A 11 -13.26 32.21 -15.10
C ASP A 11 -14.61 32.91 -14.96
N ASN A 12 -15.73 32.17 -14.96
CA ASN A 12 -17.05 32.74 -14.84
C ASN A 12 -17.40 33.07 -13.37
N ASP A 13 -17.62 34.35 -13.10
CA ASP A 13 -17.94 34.84 -11.75
C ASP A 13 -19.25 34.27 -11.21
N GLN A 14 -20.27 34.14 -12.06
CA GLN A 14 -21.56 33.62 -11.67
C GLN A 14 -21.48 32.12 -11.34
N ASP A 15 -20.80 31.33 -12.16
CA ASP A 15 -20.60 29.90 -11.88
C ASP A 15 -19.82 29.72 -10.56
N PHE A 16 -18.76 30.50 -10.35
CA PHE A 16 -18.03 30.46 -9.09
C PHE A 16 -18.90 30.77 -7.87
N ASP A 17 -19.63 31.89 -7.90
CA ASP A 17 -20.41 32.31 -6.73
C ASP A 17 -21.62 31.40 -6.49
N SER A 18 -22.38 31.09 -7.54
CA SER A 18 -23.65 30.36 -7.42
C SER A 18 -23.48 28.84 -7.29
N ILE A 19 -22.42 28.27 -7.86
CA ILE A 19 -22.16 26.83 -7.79
C ILE A 19 -21.12 26.55 -6.73
N HIS A 20 -19.91 27.06 -6.85
CA HIS A 20 -18.81 26.66 -5.97
C HIS A 20 -18.98 27.22 -4.55
N LYS A 21 -18.99 28.55 -4.42
CA LYS A 21 -19.03 29.24 -3.12
C LYS A 21 -20.29 28.90 -2.33
N ALA A 22 -21.46 28.98 -2.95
CA ALA A 22 -22.73 28.65 -2.29
C ALA A 22 -22.75 27.20 -1.77
N ASN A 23 -22.22 26.23 -2.52
CA ASN A 23 -22.16 24.84 -2.07
C ASN A 23 -21.13 24.62 -0.95
N PHE A 24 -20.01 25.33 -0.92
CA PHE A 24 -19.08 25.29 0.23
C PHE A 24 -19.79 25.76 1.50
N GLU A 25 -20.49 26.90 1.44
CA GLU A 25 -21.24 27.45 2.58
C GLU A 25 -22.32 26.48 3.06
N VAL A 26 -23.11 25.92 2.13
CA VAL A 26 -24.15 24.94 2.45
C VAL A 26 -23.56 23.66 3.04
N PHE A 27 -22.50 23.11 2.44
CA PHE A 27 -21.86 21.88 2.93
C PHE A 27 -21.29 22.08 4.34
N ASN A 28 -20.53 23.16 4.55
CA ASN A 28 -19.91 23.46 5.84
C ASN A 28 -20.97 23.69 6.93
N ARG A 29 -22.11 24.30 6.60
CA ARG A 29 -23.22 24.52 7.54
C ARG A 29 -23.99 23.24 7.86
N LEU A 30 -24.19 22.35 6.89
CA LEU A 30 -24.99 21.13 7.07
C LEU A 30 -24.22 19.97 7.71
N ASN A 31 -22.89 20.05 7.80
CA ASN A 31 -22.04 19.02 8.40
C ASN A 31 -21.11 19.61 9.50
N PRO A 32 -21.65 20.29 10.53
CA PRO A 32 -20.84 20.95 11.56
C PRO A 32 -20.03 19.99 12.44
N GLU A 33 -20.39 18.70 12.46
CA GLU A 33 -19.70 17.64 13.19
C GLU A 33 -18.39 17.19 12.50
N ILE A 34 -18.22 17.53 11.22
CA ILE A 34 -17.00 17.23 10.50
C ILE A 34 -15.88 18.14 11.01
N ASN A 35 -14.68 17.59 11.18
CA ASN A 35 -13.54 18.31 11.75
C ASN A 35 -12.85 19.29 10.76
N PHE A 36 -13.44 19.54 9.60
CA PHE A 36 -12.90 20.38 8.55
C PHE A 36 -13.98 21.23 7.84
N ILE A 37 -13.54 22.27 7.13
CA ILE A 37 -14.36 23.09 6.24
C ILE A 37 -13.73 23.19 4.85
N PHE A 38 -14.54 23.26 3.81
CA PHE A 38 -14.04 23.54 2.45
C PHE A 38 -13.79 25.03 2.25
N GLU A 39 -12.64 25.35 1.63
CA GLU A 39 -12.25 26.69 1.22
C GLU A 39 -11.83 26.69 -0.26
N GLY A 40 -12.55 27.45 -1.08
CA GLY A 40 -12.29 27.53 -2.52
C GLY A 40 -11.26 28.60 -2.87
N ASN A 41 -10.14 28.19 -3.47
CA ASN A 41 -9.09 29.07 -3.97
C ASN A 41 -9.19 29.18 -5.48
N ARG A 42 -9.83 30.25 -5.93
CA ARG A 42 -10.15 30.48 -7.32
C ARG A 42 -9.00 31.08 -8.11
N ALA A 43 -8.78 30.54 -9.30
CA ALA A 43 -8.03 31.15 -10.39
C ALA A 43 -8.98 31.39 -11.57
N LYS A 44 -8.97 32.60 -12.13
CA LYS A 44 -9.73 32.96 -13.34
C LYS A 44 -8.94 32.67 -14.62
N LYS A 45 -7.63 32.43 -14.50
CA LYS A 45 -6.71 32.15 -15.60
C LYS A 45 -5.71 31.07 -15.22
N ILE A 46 -5.05 30.49 -16.22
CA ILE A 46 -4.12 29.38 -15.99
C ILE A 46 -2.88 29.80 -15.20
N GLU A 47 -2.38 31.02 -15.42
CA GLU A 47 -1.23 31.58 -14.70
C GLU A 47 -1.52 31.70 -13.21
N GLU A 48 -2.70 32.22 -12.86
CA GLU A 48 -3.16 32.34 -11.46
C GLU A 48 -3.25 30.96 -10.79
N ALA A 49 -3.71 29.93 -11.52
CA ALA A 49 -3.77 28.57 -10.99
C ALA A 49 -2.37 28.00 -10.74
N PHE A 50 -1.41 28.30 -11.61
CA PHE A 50 -0.01 27.91 -11.41
C PHE A 50 0.64 28.63 -10.23
N ASP A 51 0.36 29.91 -10.05
CA ASP A 51 0.82 30.69 -8.89
C ASP A 51 0.25 30.13 -7.59
N LEU A 52 -1.05 29.79 -7.58
CA LEU A 52 -1.67 29.12 -6.44
C LEU A 52 -0.98 27.79 -6.14
N LEU A 53 -0.78 26.90 -7.12
CA LEU A 53 -0.07 25.63 -6.93
C LEU A 53 1.37 25.82 -6.42
N ALA A 54 2.05 26.87 -6.85
CA ALA A 54 3.40 27.20 -6.42
C ALA A 54 3.46 27.72 -4.98
N SER A 55 2.37 28.35 -4.51
CA SER A 55 2.26 28.97 -3.18
C SER A 55 2.46 28.00 -1.99
N ASP A 56 2.43 28.58 -0.79
CA ASP A 56 2.52 27.86 0.47
C ASP A 56 1.23 27.09 0.86
N LYS A 57 0.15 27.21 0.08
CA LYS A 57 -1.08 26.46 0.34
C LYS A 57 -0.90 24.96 0.08
N ASN A 58 -1.60 24.14 0.86
CA ASN A 58 -1.68 22.69 0.65
C ASN A 58 -3.07 22.34 0.13
N PHE A 59 -3.19 22.13 -1.17
CA PHE A 59 -4.47 21.79 -1.77
C PHE A 59 -4.83 20.32 -1.55
N TYR A 60 -6.12 20.07 -1.34
CA TYR A 60 -6.67 18.73 -1.14
C TYR A 60 -7.41 18.18 -2.37
N ALA A 61 -7.77 19.06 -3.30
CA ALA A 61 -8.20 18.67 -4.65
C ALA A 61 -8.08 19.88 -5.57
N ALA A 62 -8.09 19.61 -6.88
CA ALA A 62 -8.32 20.61 -7.90
C ALA A 62 -9.66 20.36 -8.58
N ILE A 63 -10.41 21.43 -8.81
CA ILE A 63 -11.63 21.46 -9.62
C ILE A 63 -11.33 22.31 -10.85
N VAL A 64 -11.54 21.75 -12.04
CA VAL A 64 -11.02 22.32 -13.28
C VAL A 64 -12.15 22.47 -14.30
N ASP A 65 -12.52 23.70 -14.65
CA ASP A 65 -13.21 23.94 -15.92
C ASP A 65 -12.18 23.86 -17.07
N LEU A 66 -12.57 23.19 -18.15
CA LEU A 66 -11.73 23.01 -19.34
C LEU A 66 -11.62 24.29 -20.15
N LYS A 67 -12.70 25.09 -20.21
CA LYS A 67 -12.76 26.28 -21.03
C LYS A 67 -12.70 27.52 -20.15
N VAL A 68 -11.62 28.29 -20.32
CA VAL A 68 -11.35 29.52 -19.57
C VAL A 68 -11.34 30.66 -20.58
N THR A 69 -12.36 31.54 -20.57
CA THR A 69 -12.78 32.36 -21.73
C THR A 69 -12.00 33.65 -21.97
N ASN A 70 -11.03 34.01 -21.13
CA ASN A 70 -10.25 35.24 -21.32
C ASN A 70 -9.07 35.13 -22.31
N GLU A 71 -8.94 34.01 -23.03
CA GLU A 71 -8.00 33.83 -24.12
C GLU A 71 -8.69 33.16 -25.33
N LYS A 72 -8.04 33.16 -26.51
CA LYS A 72 -8.63 32.75 -27.80
C LYS A 72 -9.50 31.47 -27.67
N ALA A 73 -10.64 31.49 -28.36
CA ALA A 73 -11.84 30.68 -28.12
C ALA A 73 -11.73 29.13 -28.11
N ASP A 74 -10.53 28.56 -28.25
CA ASP A 74 -10.31 27.13 -28.53
C ASP A 74 -9.24 26.42 -27.67
N ASP A 75 -8.54 27.11 -26.76
CA ASP A 75 -7.29 26.55 -26.20
C ASP A 75 -7.46 25.52 -25.05
N ALA A 76 -8.68 25.15 -24.66
CA ALA A 76 -8.98 24.15 -23.62
C ALA A 76 -7.98 24.14 -22.44
N LYS A 77 -7.62 25.34 -21.95
CA LYS A 77 -6.50 25.60 -21.03
C LYS A 77 -6.56 24.81 -19.73
N GLY A 78 -7.74 24.32 -19.33
CA GLY A 78 -7.87 23.41 -18.19
C GLY A 78 -7.00 22.15 -18.33
N ASN A 79 -6.77 21.66 -19.56
CA ASN A 79 -5.86 20.53 -19.79
C ASN A 79 -4.41 20.82 -19.36
N GLU A 80 -3.96 22.07 -19.45
CA GLU A 80 -2.62 22.46 -18.99
C GLU A 80 -2.51 22.36 -17.46
N LEU A 81 -3.58 22.72 -16.73
CA LEU A 81 -3.61 22.55 -15.28
C LEU A 81 -3.65 21.08 -14.88
N ILE A 82 -4.45 20.28 -15.57
CA ILE A 82 -4.53 18.83 -15.36
C ILE A 82 -3.13 18.21 -15.56
N GLU A 83 -2.45 18.54 -16.66
CA GLU A 83 -1.09 18.07 -16.97
C GLU A 83 -0.09 18.45 -15.87
N LYS A 84 -0.15 19.71 -15.41
CA LYS A 84 0.74 20.20 -14.35
C LYS A 84 0.57 19.40 -13.07
N ILE A 85 -0.69 19.20 -12.65
CA ILE A 85 -1.00 18.45 -11.44
C ILE A 85 -0.59 16.99 -11.62
N TYR A 86 -1.05 16.35 -12.70
CA TYR A 86 -0.79 14.94 -13.00
C TYR A 86 0.71 14.59 -12.95
N LYS A 87 1.58 15.52 -13.41
CA LYS A 87 3.03 15.30 -13.41
C LYS A 87 3.74 15.68 -12.12
N LYS A 88 3.24 16.65 -11.34
CA LYS A 88 4.04 17.30 -10.28
C LYS A 88 3.36 17.39 -8.91
N ASN A 89 2.06 17.12 -8.81
CA ASN A 89 1.30 17.28 -7.59
C ASN A 89 0.42 16.05 -7.32
N ARG A 90 0.36 15.61 -6.06
CA ARG A 90 -0.33 14.37 -5.66
C ARG A 90 -1.69 14.70 -5.05
N ILE A 91 -2.54 15.38 -5.81
CA ILE A 91 -3.89 15.77 -5.39
C ILE A 91 -4.93 15.25 -6.40
N PRO A 92 -6.14 14.86 -5.96
CA PRO A 92 -7.25 14.55 -6.84
C PRO A 92 -7.59 15.69 -7.81
N ILE A 93 -8.00 15.32 -9.01
CA ILE A 93 -8.44 16.23 -10.07
C ILE A 93 -9.89 15.90 -10.43
N PHE A 94 -10.77 16.89 -10.29
CA PHE A 94 -12.16 16.85 -10.69
C PHE A 94 -12.37 17.83 -11.83
N VAL A 95 -12.40 17.32 -13.06
CA VAL A 95 -12.80 18.12 -14.22
C VAL A 95 -14.31 18.34 -14.13
N TYR A 96 -14.74 19.60 -14.05
CA TYR A 96 -16.13 19.98 -13.89
C TYR A 96 -16.46 21.05 -14.92
N SER A 97 -16.95 20.62 -16.08
CA SER A 97 -17.08 21.49 -17.26
C SER A 97 -18.27 21.09 -18.13
N ASN A 98 -18.93 22.05 -18.76
CA ASN A 98 -19.91 21.79 -19.82
C ASN A 98 -19.24 21.38 -21.15
N ASN A 99 -17.92 21.54 -21.26
CA ASN A 99 -17.15 21.30 -22.49
C ASN A 99 -16.29 20.02 -22.39
N LEU A 100 -16.80 18.96 -21.75
CA LEU A 100 -16.09 17.68 -21.59
C LEU A 100 -15.46 17.09 -22.86
N PRO A 101 -16.03 17.25 -24.08
CA PRO A 101 -15.36 16.79 -25.29
C PRO A 101 -13.94 17.34 -25.48
N LEU A 102 -13.62 18.51 -24.91
CA LEU A 102 -12.30 19.16 -24.95
C LEU A 102 -11.25 18.52 -24.02
N LEU A 103 -11.64 17.58 -23.16
CA LEU A 103 -10.67 16.85 -22.33
C LEU A 103 -9.74 16.02 -23.23
N GLU A 104 -8.43 16.07 -23.01
CA GLU A 104 -7.49 15.25 -23.77
C GLU A 104 -7.74 13.75 -23.58
N GLU A 105 -7.64 12.96 -24.66
CA GLU A 105 -7.91 11.51 -24.67
C GLU A 105 -7.12 10.74 -23.61
N LYS A 106 -5.84 11.11 -23.39
CA LYS A 106 -5.00 10.47 -22.38
C LYS A 106 -5.57 10.56 -20.96
N TYR A 107 -6.42 11.54 -20.66
CA TYR A 107 -7.09 11.66 -19.36
C TYR A 107 -8.46 10.97 -19.34
N LYS A 108 -9.11 10.85 -20.50
CA LYS A 108 -10.33 10.04 -20.65
C LYS A 108 -10.00 8.56 -20.43
N ASP A 109 -8.93 8.08 -21.03
CA ASP A 109 -8.48 6.67 -20.92
C ASP A 109 -7.95 6.32 -19.53
N ASN A 110 -7.47 7.31 -18.77
CA ASN A 110 -6.88 7.14 -17.44
C ASN A 110 -7.80 7.64 -16.30
N GLN A 111 -9.12 7.66 -16.50
CA GLN A 111 -10.03 8.00 -15.41
C GLN A 111 -9.89 7.04 -14.23
N SER A 112 -9.91 7.60 -13.03
CA SER A 112 -9.73 6.86 -11.78
C SER A 112 -10.48 7.56 -10.65
N GLN A 113 -10.39 7.03 -9.42
CA GLN A 113 -10.96 7.72 -8.26
C GLN A 113 -10.29 9.07 -7.97
N LEU A 114 -9.07 9.31 -8.49
CA LEU A 114 -8.30 10.54 -8.30
C LEU A 114 -8.30 11.45 -9.53
N LEU A 115 -8.86 11.01 -10.66
CA LEU A 115 -9.03 11.82 -11.89
C LEU A 115 -10.40 11.48 -12.49
N LYS A 116 -11.36 12.38 -12.28
CA LYS A 116 -12.73 12.21 -12.79
C LYS A 116 -13.15 13.43 -13.60
N ALA A 117 -14.00 13.21 -14.59
CA ALA A 117 -14.62 14.28 -15.36
C ALA A 117 -16.14 14.20 -15.30
N TYR A 118 -16.75 15.34 -15.01
CA TYR A 118 -18.18 15.49 -14.83
C TYR A 118 -18.70 16.67 -15.65
N ASN A 119 -19.84 16.46 -16.31
CA ASN A 119 -20.56 17.53 -16.96
C ASN A 119 -21.34 18.31 -15.90
N LYS A 120 -21.25 19.65 -15.89
CA LYS A 120 -21.96 20.49 -14.92
C LYS A 120 -23.49 20.29 -15.01
N ALA A 121 -24.01 19.94 -16.19
CA ALA A 121 -25.43 19.66 -16.40
C ALA A 121 -25.90 18.35 -15.77
N ASP A 122 -25.02 17.35 -15.65
CA ASP A 122 -25.40 15.99 -15.27
C ASP A 122 -25.14 15.68 -13.80
N LYS A 123 -24.23 16.41 -13.15
CA LYS A 123 -23.81 16.13 -11.77
C LYS A 123 -23.80 17.39 -10.90
N PRO A 124 -24.54 17.40 -9.78
CA PRO A 124 -24.51 18.53 -8.87
C PRO A 124 -23.16 18.63 -8.15
N PHE A 125 -22.66 19.85 -7.98
CA PHE A 125 -21.38 20.10 -7.34
C PHE A 125 -21.31 19.60 -5.88
N SER A 126 -22.44 19.53 -5.18
CA SER A 126 -22.51 18.96 -3.82
C SER A 126 -22.11 17.49 -3.75
N GLU A 127 -22.30 16.70 -4.81
CA GLU A 127 -21.81 15.32 -4.86
C GLU A 127 -20.29 15.26 -5.04
N ILE A 128 -19.71 16.20 -5.78
CA ILE A 128 -18.25 16.31 -5.91
C ILE A 128 -17.62 16.60 -4.54
N LEU A 129 -18.24 17.47 -3.74
CA LEU A 129 -17.76 17.74 -2.37
C LEU A 129 -17.82 16.51 -1.46
N LYS A 130 -18.86 15.68 -1.58
CA LYS A 130 -18.94 14.40 -0.86
C LYS A 130 -17.83 13.44 -1.27
N GLU A 131 -17.51 13.38 -2.57
CA GLU A 131 -16.38 12.57 -3.06
C GLU A 131 -15.03 13.08 -2.52
N ILE A 132 -14.79 14.40 -2.57
CA ILE A 132 -13.57 15.00 -2.00
C ILE A 132 -13.49 14.73 -0.50
N SER A 133 -14.60 14.87 0.24
CA SER A 133 -14.67 14.55 1.67
C SER A 133 -14.33 13.09 1.96
N SER A 134 -14.85 12.15 1.17
CA SER A 134 -14.53 10.74 1.30
C SER A 134 -13.05 10.47 1.02
N LEU A 135 -12.47 11.07 -0.02
CA LEU A 135 -11.04 10.95 -0.32
C LEU A 135 -10.17 11.54 0.79
N TYR A 136 -10.54 12.69 1.34
CA TYR A 136 -9.83 13.30 2.46
C TYR A 136 -9.79 12.38 3.69
N SER A 137 -10.90 11.68 3.99
CA SER A 137 -10.96 10.74 5.12
C SER A 137 -9.99 9.56 5.03
N LEU A 138 -9.45 9.27 3.84
CA LEU A 138 -8.41 8.25 3.65
C LEU A 138 -7.01 8.72 4.08
N GLY A 139 -6.82 10.02 4.32
CA GLY A 139 -5.56 10.59 4.85
C GLY A 139 -4.37 10.58 3.89
N PHE A 140 -4.50 10.08 2.65
CA PHE A 140 -3.35 9.94 1.75
C PHE A 140 -2.73 11.28 1.35
N ILE A 141 -3.49 12.38 1.33
CA ILE A 141 -2.97 13.72 1.01
C ILE A 141 -2.11 14.25 2.16
N ASP A 142 -2.48 13.97 3.40
CA ASP A 142 -1.68 14.32 4.58
C ASP A 142 -0.35 13.53 4.62
N ILE A 143 -0.26 12.45 3.85
CA ILE A 143 0.95 11.63 3.72
C ILE A 143 1.77 12.02 2.47
N LEU A 144 1.13 12.09 1.31
CA LEU A 144 1.74 12.19 -0.03
C LEU A 144 1.73 13.60 -0.63
N GLY A 145 0.87 14.48 -0.12
CA GLY A 145 0.74 15.87 -0.58
C GLY A 145 2.05 16.65 -0.44
N LYS A 146 2.10 17.86 -1.03
CA LYS A 146 3.31 18.71 -1.13
C LYS A 146 3.99 19.01 0.23
N ARG A 147 3.26 18.84 1.33
CA ARG A 147 3.72 19.07 2.70
C ARG A 147 3.29 17.94 3.63
N GLY A 148 3.16 16.74 3.07
CA GLY A 148 2.72 15.57 3.81
C GLY A 148 3.77 15.05 4.78
N GLN A 149 3.42 13.99 5.51
CA GLN A 149 4.32 13.33 6.47
C GLN A 149 5.63 12.86 5.81
N ILE A 150 5.59 12.40 4.56
CA ILE A 150 6.80 11.98 3.84
C ILE A 150 7.79 13.14 3.70
N ASP A 151 7.33 14.34 3.33
CA ASP A 151 8.22 15.51 3.20
C ASP A 151 8.81 15.92 4.55
N SER A 152 8.03 15.80 5.64
CA SER A 152 8.53 16.01 7.01
C SER A 152 9.64 15.01 7.36
N PHE A 153 9.46 13.73 7.03
CA PHE A 153 10.48 12.71 7.25
C PHE A 153 11.71 12.95 6.38
N LEU A 154 11.56 13.29 5.10
CA LEU A 154 12.69 13.63 4.22
C LEU A 154 13.51 14.79 4.78
N ASN A 155 12.87 15.84 5.28
CA ASN A 155 13.57 16.96 5.91
C ASN A 155 14.33 16.53 7.18
N LYS A 156 13.73 15.68 8.02
CA LYS A 156 14.41 15.10 9.19
C LYS A 156 15.59 14.24 8.79
N ILE A 157 15.44 13.36 7.81
CA ILE A 157 16.51 12.49 7.29
C ILE A 157 17.66 13.36 6.76
N PHE A 158 17.34 14.39 5.98
CA PHE A 158 18.34 15.29 5.43
C PHE A 158 19.19 15.95 6.52
N TRP A 159 18.56 16.65 7.47
CA TRP A 159 19.29 17.41 8.49
C TRP A 159 19.88 16.55 9.60
N ASN A 160 19.16 15.50 10.04
CA ASN A 160 19.57 14.73 11.21
C ASN A 160 20.51 13.56 10.87
N HIS A 161 20.49 13.07 9.62
CA HIS A 161 21.27 11.89 9.22
C HIS A 161 22.24 12.21 8.08
N PHE A 162 21.74 12.72 6.95
CA PHE A 162 22.57 12.94 5.76
C PHE A 162 23.62 14.04 6.00
N ALA A 163 23.19 15.25 6.39
CA ALA A 163 24.06 16.40 6.59
C ALA A 163 25.16 16.14 7.63
N LYS A 164 24.85 15.40 8.70
CA LYS A 164 25.83 15.05 9.76
C LYS A 164 26.87 14.02 9.32
N ASN A 165 26.63 13.30 8.22
CA ASN A 165 27.53 12.26 7.71
C ASN A 165 28.02 12.57 6.29
N LEU A 166 27.97 13.83 5.85
CA LEU A 166 28.30 14.23 4.48
C LEU A 166 29.71 13.78 4.06
N GLU A 167 30.69 13.94 4.94
CA GLU A 167 32.09 13.52 4.69
C GLU A 167 32.22 12.03 4.33
N LYS A 168 31.37 11.16 4.90
CA LYS A 168 31.34 9.73 4.57
C LYS A 168 30.78 9.45 3.19
N TRP A 169 29.89 10.33 2.70
CA TRP A 169 29.32 10.23 1.36
C TRP A 169 30.28 10.78 0.29
N GLU A 170 31.05 11.81 0.63
CA GLU A 170 32.10 12.37 -0.24
C GLU A 170 33.22 11.37 -0.49
N SER A 171 33.58 10.59 0.53
CA SER A 171 34.58 9.54 0.45
C SER A 171 34.06 8.21 -0.13
N HIS A 172 32.78 8.12 -0.49
CA HIS A 172 32.21 6.90 -1.07
C HIS A 172 32.67 6.70 -2.52
N GLU A 173 33.36 5.60 -2.77
CA GLU A 173 33.84 5.23 -4.10
C GLU A 173 32.70 4.94 -5.08
N GLY A 174 33.01 5.00 -6.37
CA GLY A 174 32.07 4.76 -7.47
C GLY A 174 31.69 6.01 -8.26
N THR A 175 30.89 5.79 -9.29
CA THR A 175 30.31 6.84 -10.14
C THR A 175 29.23 7.61 -9.40
N LYS A 176 28.84 8.79 -9.93
CA LYS A 176 27.69 9.55 -9.42
C LYS A 176 26.41 8.70 -9.40
N GLU A 177 26.15 7.96 -10.47
CA GLU A 177 24.95 7.11 -10.60
C GLU A 177 24.92 5.98 -9.56
N GLU A 178 26.06 5.33 -9.31
CA GLU A 178 26.17 4.29 -8.28
C GLU A 178 25.92 4.86 -6.88
N ARG A 179 26.51 6.02 -6.57
CA ARG A 179 26.26 6.74 -5.31
C ARG A 179 24.79 7.12 -5.15
N GLU A 180 24.15 7.65 -6.18
CA GLU A 180 22.72 7.99 -6.16
C GLU A 180 21.85 6.76 -5.85
N LYS A 181 22.16 5.60 -6.45
CA LYS A 181 21.46 4.34 -6.15
C LYS A 181 21.62 3.91 -4.68
N VAL A 182 22.81 4.07 -4.11
CA VAL A 182 23.05 3.77 -2.68
C VAL A 182 22.28 4.74 -1.78
N LEU A 183 22.33 6.04 -2.08
CA LEU A 183 21.63 7.08 -1.33
C LEU A 183 20.12 6.89 -1.33
N ILE A 184 19.52 6.55 -2.47
CA ILE A 184 18.08 6.26 -2.56
C ILE A 184 17.70 5.11 -1.62
N ARG A 185 18.48 4.02 -1.61
CA ARG A 185 18.22 2.90 -0.70
C ARG A 185 18.37 3.32 0.76
N TYR A 186 19.42 4.06 1.08
CA TYR A 186 19.65 4.57 2.43
C TYR A 186 18.50 5.44 2.95
N ILE A 187 18.01 6.38 2.12
CA ILE A 187 16.86 7.24 2.46
C ILE A 187 15.59 6.40 2.60
N SER A 188 15.39 5.41 1.72
CA SER A 188 14.23 4.52 1.77
C SER A 188 14.15 3.72 3.08
N GLU A 189 15.30 3.21 3.57
CA GLU A 189 15.35 2.52 4.87
C GLU A 189 15.04 3.49 6.02
N HIS A 190 15.54 4.73 5.99
CA HIS A 190 15.19 5.72 7.04
C HIS A 190 13.71 6.10 7.03
N LEU A 191 13.11 6.24 5.85
CA LEU A 191 11.68 6.46 5.71
C LEU A 191 10.90 5.30 6.34
N LYS A 192 11.31 4.07 6.06
CA LYS A 192 10.71 2.86 6.63
C LYS A 192 10.76 2.88 8.16
N GLU A 193 11.94 3.11 8.73
CA GLU A 193 12.11 3.21 10.19
C GLU A 193 11.22 4.30 10.81
N HIS A 194 11.09 5.45 10.17
CA HIS A 194 10.18 6.51 10.64
C HIS A 194 8.70 6.10 10.63
N MET A 195 8.29 5.27 9.67
CA MET A 195 6.91 4.81 9.51
C MET A 195 6.55 3.65 10.45
N GLU A 196 7.52 2.86 10.91
CA GLU A 196 7.28 1.76 11.86
C GLU A 196 7.08 2.25 13.30
N LEU A 197 7.49 3.48 13.61
CA LEU A 197 7.41 4.06 14.95
C LEU A 197 6.00 4.55 15.29
N LYS A 198 5.53 4.14 16.47
CA LYS A 198 4.28 4.60 17.07
C LYS A 198 4.54 5.47 18.30
N LYS A 199 3.69 6.50 18.48
CA LYS A 199 3.67 7.27 19.73
C LYS A 199 2.76 6.56 20.74
N GLY A 200 3.31 6.10 21.86
CA GLY A 200 2.52 5.49 22.93
C GLY A 200 3.28 4.42 23.72
N SER A 201 2.54 3.53 24.37
CA SER A 201 3.09 2.42 25.16
C SER A 201 3.62 1.27 24.30
N ASP A 202 3.07 1.08 23.10
CA ASP A 202 3.64 0.21 22.08
C ASP A 202 4.46 1.09 21.11
N PRO A 203 5.78 0.90 21.02
CA PRO A 203 6.63 1.72 20.16
C PRO A 203 6.51 1.38 18.67
N PHE A 204 5.83 0.29 18.28
CA PHE A 204 5.74 -0.15 16.90
C PHE A 204 4.31 -0.30 16.39
N GLU A 205 4.10 -0.06 15.10
CA GLU A 205 2.80 -0.34 14.46
C GLU A 205 2.62 -1.83 14.17
N HIS A 206 1.37 -2.27 14.21
CA HIS A 206 0.99 -3.61 13.76
C HIS A 206 0.67 -3.59 12.27
N TYR A 207 1.28 -4.51 11.54
CA TYR A 207 1.06 -4.65 10.12
C TYR A 207 -0.36 -5.13 9.78
N VAL A 208 -0.93 -4.59 8.71
CA VAL A 208 -2.15 -5.10 8.06
C VAL A 208 -1.82 -6.00 6.85
N PRO A 209 -2.75 -6.85 6.37
CA PRO A 209 -2.51 -7.76 5.25
C PRO A 209 -1.95 -7.11 3.99
N GLU A 210 -2.36 -5.89 3.67
CA GLU A 210 -1.93 -5.13 2.49
C GLU A 210 -0.42 -4.83 2.51
N GLU A 211 0.20 -4.77 3.69
CA GLU A 211 1.63 -4.48 3.87
C GLU A 211 2.52 -5.72 3.72
N ALA A 212 1.92 -6.92 3.73
CA ALA A 212 2.66 -8.16 3.57
C ALA A 212 3.15 -8.37 2.13
N TYR A 213 2.61 -7.63 1.15
CA TYR A 213 2.85 -7.88 -0.27
C TYR A 213 3.07 -6.61 -1.09
N ILE A 214 3.82 -6.75 -2.18
CA ILE A 214 3.88 -5.79 -3.29
C ILE A 214 3.24 -6.46 -4.51
N ILE A 215 2.05 -6.00 -4.88
CA ILE A 215 1.24 -6.52 -6.00
C ILE A 215 0.74 -5.33 -6.84
N PRO A 216 1.01 -5.28 -8.16
CA PRO A 216 1.78 -6.25 -8.94
C PRO A 216 3.28 -6.23 -8.59
N SER A 217 4.03 -7.25 -9.01
CA SER A 217 5.47 -7.29 -8.80
C SER A 217 6.16 -6.12 -9.52
N ILE A 218 6.99 -5.37 -8.80
CA ILE A 218 7.87 -4.34 -9.38
C ILE A 218 9.09 -4.99 -10.05
N LYS A 219 9.59 -6.11 -9.51
CA LYS A 219 10.76 -6.77 -10.07
C LYS A 219 10.37 -7.60 -11.29
N GLU A 220 11.13 -7.45 -12.37
CA GLU A 220 10.95 -8.18 -13.63
C GLU A 220 11.32 -9.66 -13.50
N PHE A 221 12.23 -9.98 -12.58
CA PHE A 221 12.70 -11.35 -12.34
C PHE A 221 12.11 -11.93 -11.06
N VAL A 222 11.95 -13.24 -11.04
CA VAL A 222 11.57 -14.00 -9.85
C VAL A 222 12.77 -14.14 -8.90
N PHE A 223 12.51 -13.99 -7.60
CA PHE A 223 13.49 -14.11 -6.52
C PHE A 223 12.84 -14.70 -5.27
N THR A 224 13.60 -14.85 -4.20
CA THR A 224 13.10 -15.30 -2.89
C THR A 224 11.92 -14.46 -2.44
N GLY A 225 10.81 -15.12 -2.09
CA GLY A 225 9.59 -14.44 -1.66
C GLY A 225 8.68 -13.96 -2.79
N SER A 226 9.06 -14.16 -4.05
CA SER A 226 8.13 -13.98 -5.17
C SER A 226 6.95 -14.93 -5.03
N ILE A 227 5.76 -14.40 -5.25
CA ILE A 227 4.52 -15.15 -5.36
C ILE A 227 4.27 -15.34 -6.85
N VAL A 228 4.14 -16.60 -7.26
CA VAL A 228 3.90 -16.97 -8.65
C VAL A 228 2.61 -17.77 -8.77
N LYS A 229 1.96 -17.68 -9.93
CA LYS A 229 0.73 -18.38 -10.26
C LYS A 229 0.99 -19.36 -11.41
N LYS A 230 0.54 -20.60 -11.24
CA LYS A 230 0.40 -21.60 -12.30
C LYS A 230 -1.03 -22.12 -12.25
N GLU A 231 -1.72 -22.05 -13.38
CA GLU A 231 -3.17 -22.34 -13.46
C GLU A 231 -3.94 -21.57 -12.39
N ASP A 232 -4.65 -22.25 -11.48
CA ASP A 232 -5.43 -21.63 -10.40
C ASP A 232 -4.72 -21.64 -9.03
N PHE A 233 -3.44 -22.05 -8.99
CA PHE A 233 -2.69 -22.19 -7.75
C PHE A 233 -1.58 -21.15 -7.61
N PHE A 234 -1.40 -20.67 -6.39
CA PHE A 234 -0.30 -19.79 -6.02
C PHE A 234 0.81 -20.58 -5.34
N TYR A 235 2.03 -20.14 -5.58
CA TYR A 235 3.23 -20.73 -5.02
C TYR A 235 4.16 -19.62 -4.50
N LEU A 236 4.84 -19.90 -3.40
CA LEU A 236 5.89 -19.05 -2.86
C LEU A 236 7.25 -19.60 -3.27
N VAL A 237 8.14 -18.74 -3.76
CA VAL A 237 9.53 -19.09 -4.07
C VAL A 237 10.39 -19.01 -2.81
N LEU A 238 11.06 -20.11 -2.49
CA LEU A 238 11.79 -20.31 -1.24
C LEU A 238 13.31 -20.46 -1.41
N ASN A 239 13.85 -20.45 -2.64
CA ASN A 239 15.29 -20.45 -2.85
C ASN A 239 15.96 -19.33 -2.03
N PRO A 240 17.14 -19.57 -1.45
CA PRO A 240 17.98 -18.51 -0.88
C PRO A 240 18.21 -17.35 -1.86
N ALA A 241 18.35 -16.11 -1.35
CA ALA A 241 18.55 -14.95 -2.23
C ALA A 241 19.85 -15.02 -3.05
N CYS A 242 20.90 -15.66 -2.50
CA CYS A 242 22.20 -15.84 -3.16
C CYS A 242 22.14 -16.74 -4.41
N ASP A 243 21.17 -17.65 -4.48
CA ASP A 243 20.94 -18.55 -5.62
C ASP A 243 20.58 -17.76 -6.90
N PHE A 244 19.87 -16.63 -6.73
CA PHE A 244 19.48 -15.76 -7.84
C PHE A 244 20.60 -14.81 -8.30
N ALA A 245 21.49 -14.41 -7.39
CA ALA A 245 22.53 -13.41 -7.65
C ALA A 245 23.52 -13.80 -8.76
N ASN A 246 23.62 -15.09 -9.09
CA ASN A 246 24.53 -15.60 -10.12
C ASN A 246 23.84 -16.17 -11.35
N ASN A 247 22.51 -16.14 -11.44
CA ASN A 247 21.76 -16.79 -12.53
C ASN A 247 22.02 -18.31 -12.68
N LYS A 248 22.66 -18.95 -11.69
CA LYS A 248 23.14 -20.34 -11.73
C LYS A 248 22.13 -21.37 -11.22
N THR A 249 20.92 -20.94 -10.88
CA THR A 249 19.94 -21.83 -10.26
C THR A 249 19.19 -22.63 -11.32
N ASP A 250 19.52 -23.92 -11.42
CA ASP A 250 18.88 -24.85 -12.35
C ASP A 250 17.46 -25.24 -11.91
N TYR A 251 17.19 -25.19 -10.60
CA TYR A 251 15.93 -25.60 -9.98
C TYR A 251 15.38 -24.54 -9.03
N ILE A 252 14.12 -24.19 -9.21
CA ILE A 252 13.39 -23.27 -8.35
C ILE A 252 12.63 -24.09 -7.30
N LEU A 253 12.93 -23.83 -6.04
CA LEU A 253 12.25 -24.38 -4.87
C LEU A 253 11.01 -23.52 -4.59
N ILE A 254 9.86 -24.17 -4.62
CA ILE A 254 8.56 -23.54 -4.38
C ILE A 254 7.74 -24.29 -3.35
N SER A 255 6.82 -23.61 -2.70
CA SER A 255 5.78 -24.24 -1.88
C SER A 255 4.40 -23.72 -2.27
N LYS A 256 3.43 -24.62 -2.36
CA LYS A 256 2.05 -24.27 -2.70
C LYS A 256 1.41 -23.49 -1.54
N ILE A 257 0.70 -22.42 -1.89
CA ILE A 257 -0.10 -21.63 -0.97
C ILE A 257 -1.55 -22.14 -1.07
N ASP A 258 -2.01 -22.83 -0.03
CA ASP A 258 -3.33 -23.47 -0.03
C ASP A 258 -4.37 -22.66 0.76
N PRO A 259 -5.29 -21.94 0.08
CA PRO A 259 -6.36 -21.20 0.75
C PRO A 259 -7.38 -22.11 1.44
N LYS A 260 -7.43 -23.39 1.05
CA LYS A 260 -8.40 -24.38 1.55
C LYS A 260 -7.75 -25.49 2.36
N ALA A 261 -6.55 -25.24 2.88
CA ALA A 261 -5.82 -26.19 3.71
C ALA A 261 -6.74 -26.80 4.77
N SER A 262 -6.76 -28.13 4.87
CA SER A 262 -7.67 -28.87 5.77
C SER A 262 -7.53 -28.41 7.22
N LEU A 263 -6.31 -28.07 7.65
CA LEU A 263 -6.03 -27.54 8.99
C LEU A 263 -6.71 -26.19 9.25
N LEU A 264 -6.66 -25.28 8.28
CA LEU A 264 -7.31 -23.97 8.36
C LEU A 264 -8.83 -24.11 8.31
N THR A 265 -9.34 -24.81 7.30
CA THR A 265 -10.78 -24.98 7.07
C THR A 265 -11.47 -25.76 8.20
N SER A 266 -10.83 -26.78 8.76
CA SER A 266 -11.38 -27.52 9.92
C SER A 266 -11.45 -26.66 11.18
N SER A 267 -10.46 -25.80 11.41
CA SER A 267 -10.44 -24.88 12.56
C SER A 267 -11.55 -23.83 12.44
N ILE A 268 -11.75 -23.26 11.24
CA ILE A 268 -12.86 -22.33 10.94
C ILE A 268 -14.23 -23.03 11.13
N LYS A 269 -14.39 -24.24 10.57
CA LYS A 269 -15.64 -25.01 10.71
C LYS A 269 -15.97 -25.31 12.17
N LYS A 270 -14.97 -25.67 12.99
CA LYS A 270 -15.17 -25.91 14.43
C LYS A 270 -15.59 -24.63 15.16
N TYR A 271 -15.00 -23.48 14.84
CA TYR A 271 -15.39 -22.21 15.44
C TYR A 271 -16.83 -21.82 15.10
N ASN A 272 -17.23 -21.97 13.83
CA ASN A 272 -18.56 -21.59 13.33
C ASN A 272 -19.67 -22.63 13.61
N LYS A 273 -19.34 -23.79 14.18
CA LYS A 273 -20.33 -24.86 14.39
C LYS A 273 -21.38 -24.44 15.43
N ILE A 274 -22.65 -24.46 15.02
CA ILE A 274 -23.81 -24.21 15.89
C ILE A 274 -23.92 -25.36 16.91
N GLY A 275 -24.18 -25.03 18.17
CA GLY A 275 -24.31 -26.00 19.27
C GLY A 275 -23.00 -26.37 19.99
N ASN A 276 -21.85 -25.80 19.59
CA ASN A 276 -20.61 -25.96 20.35
C ASN A 276 -20.69 -25.26 21.70
N SER A 277 -20.10 -25.88 22.72
CA SER A 277 -19.92 -25.26 24.04
C SER A 277 -19.05 -24.00 23.93
N LYS A 278 -19.13 -23.12 24.94
CA LYS A 278 -18.27 -21.93 25.02
C LYS A 278 -16.78 -22.33 25.01
N GLU A 279 -16.44 -23.41 25.72
CA GLU A 279 -15.07 -23.93 25.80
C GLU A 279 -14.57 -24.47 24.45
N ASP A 280 -15.42 -25.17 23.69
CA ASP A 280 -15.05 -25.67 22.36
C ASP A 280 -14.78 -24.53 21.37
N LYS A 281 -15.57 -23.45 21.44
CA LYS A 281 -15.36 -22.25 20.63
C LYS A 281 -14.05 -21.56 20.99
N GLU A 282 -13.74 -21.44 22.29
CA GLU A 282 -12.49 -20.85 22.76
C GLU A 282 -11.26 -21.66 22.32
N LYS A 283 -11.31 -22.99 22.44
CA LYS A 283 -10.25 -23.88 21.93
C LYS A 283 -10.06 -23.73 20.41
N ALA A 284 -11.15 -23.63 19.65
CA ALA A 284 -11.08 -23.42 18.20
C ALA A 284 -10.51 -22.04 17.85
N GLN A 285 -10.89 -21.00 18.59
CA GLN A 285 -10.38 -19.64 18.43
C GLN A 285 -8.88 -19.56 18.72
N ASN A 286 -8.42 -20.14 19.83
CA ASN A 286 -7.00 -20.16 20.20
C ASN A 286 -6.15 -20.90 19.14
N ARG A 287 -6.69 -21.98 18.56
CA ARG A 287 -6.05 -22.67 17.43
C ARG A 287 -6.00 -21.81 16.16
N LEU A 288 -7.06 -21.05 15.86
CA LEU A 288 -7.06 -20.12 14.73
C LEU A 288 -6.04 -18.99 14.95
N TYR A 289 -6.01 -18.39 16.14
CA TYR A 289 -5.03 -17.37 16.49
C TYR A 289 -3.61 -17.89 16.35
N SER A 290 -3.32 -19.11 16.82
CA SER A 290 -1.98 -19.66 16.68
C SER A 290 -1.61 -19.98 15.23
N LEU A 291 -2.58 -20.34 14.38
CA LEU A 291 -2.35 -20.51 12.94
C LEU A 291 -2.03 -19.19 12.25
N ILE A 292 -2.85 -18.15 12.46
CA ILE A 292 -2.69 -16.86 11.76
C ILE A 292 -1.52 -16.03 12.32
N SER A 293 -1.15 -16.23 13.59
CA SER A 293 0.06 -15.65 14.20
C SER A 293 1.32 -16.47 13.93
N ASN A 294 1.23 -17.52 13.11
CA ASN A 294 2.37 -18.37 12.77
C ASN A 294 3.07 -19.03 13.97
N SER A 295 2.36 -19.25 15.08
CA SER A 295 2.90 -19.88 16.30
C SER A 295 2.47 -21.35 16.47
N CYS A 296 1.46 -21.82 15.75
CA CYS A 296 0.87 -23.16 15.94
C CYS A 296 1.87 -24.30 15.70
N SER A 297 2.71 -24.19 14.67
CA SER A 297 3.68 -25.22 14.32
C SER A 297 4.77 -24.64 13.43
N PRO A 298 6.03 -25.10 13.57
CA PRO A 298 7.12 -24.84 12.63
C PRO A 298 6.81 -25.20 11.17
N ARG A 299 5.92 -26.18 10.94
CA ARG A 299 5.61 -26.72 9.61
C ARG A 299 4.80 -25.79 8.73
N TYR A 300 3.97 -24.93 9.33
CA TYR A 300 2.97 -24.17 8.59
C TYR A 300 3.26 -22.67 8.63
N TYR A 301 2.95 -21.96 7.56
CA TYR A 301 3.00 -20.49 7.52
C TYR A 301 1.73 -19.94 6.88
N PHE A 302 1.02 -19.07 7.58
CA PHE A 302 -0.18 -18.41 7.10
C PHE A 302 0.19 -17.09 6.39
N LEU A 303 -0.34 -16.93 5.20
CA LEU A 303 -0.30 -15.71 4.40
C LEU A 303 -1.71 -15.14 4.31
N PRO A 304 -1.99 -13.92 4.81
CA PRO A 304 -3.32 -13.34 4.72
C PRO A 304 -3.75 -13.03 3.27
N LYS A 305 -5.06 -12.91 3.07
CA LYS A 305 -5.63 -12.42 1.82
C LYS A 305 -5.37 -10.91 1.71
N ALA A 306 -4.92 -10.44 0.55
CA ALA A 306 -4.76 -9.02 0.25
C ALA A 306 -4.86 -8.77 -1.26
N ASN A 307 -5.44 -7.64 -1.66
CA ASN A 307 -5.63 -7.28 -3.08
C ASN A 307 -6.29 -8.43 -3.87
N SER A 308 -5.71 -8.79 -5.02
CA SER A 308 -6.12 -9.93 -5.84
C SER A 308 -5.54 -11.28 -5.39
N PHE A 309 -4.73 -11.31 -4.33
CA PHE A 309 -4.10 -12.52 -3.81
C PHE A 309 -4.95 -13.13 -2.68
N GLN A 310 -5.37 -14.37 -2.87
CA GLN A 310 -6.31 -15.05 -1.96
C GLN A 310 -5.73 -15.43 -0.60
N GLY A 311 -4.41 -15.35 -0.42
CA GLY A 311 -3.74 -15.86 0.77
C GLY A 311 -3.82 -17.38 0.89
N GLY A 312 -3.45 -17.90 2.06
CA GLY A 312 -3.57 -19.32 2.38
C GLY A 312 -2.49 -19.82 3.32
N LEU A 313 -2.50 -21.13 3.55
CA LEU A 313 -1.52 -21.80 4.38
C LEU A 313 -0.44 -22.44 3.50
N ILE A 314 0.81 -22.13 3.80
CA ILE A 314 1.98 -22.84 3.30
C ILE A 314 2.21 -24.03 4.22
N ASP A 315 2.48 -25.18 3.60
CA ASP A 315 2.91 -26.40 4.29
C ASP A 315 4.34 -26.72 3.83
N PHE A 316 5.33 -26.50 4.70
CA PHE A 316 6.73 -26.75 4.37
C PHE A 316 7.06 -28.22 4.13
N GLN A 317 6.14 -29.15 4.42
CA GLN A 317 6.25 -30.53 3.95
C GLN A 317 5.95 -30.67 2.45
N LYS A 318 5.16 -29.76 1.88
CA LYS A 318 4.73 -29.76 0.47
C LYS A 318 5.56 -28.74 -0.32
N ILE A 319 6.85 -29.03 -0.43
CA ILE A 319 7.78 -28.29 -1.29
C ILE A 319 8.00 -29.05 -2.60
N GLU A 320 8.18 -28.30 -3.68
CA GLU A 320 8.44 -28.81 -5.02
C GLU A 320 9.69 -28.13 -5.57
N THR A 321 10.47 -28.86 -6.35
CA THR A 321 11.59 -28.30 -7.12
C THR A 321 11.25 -28.37 -8.61
N VAL A 322 11.29 -27.23 -9.28
CA VAL A 322 10.90 -27.09 -10.69
C VAL A 322 12.10 -26.64 -11.50
N LYS A 323 12.39 -27.32 -12.62
CA LYS A 323 13.44 -26.88 -13.54
C LYS A 323 13.17 -25.45 -14.00
N ARG A 324 14.18 -24.58 -13.96
CA ARG A 324 14.04 -23.17 -14.31
C ARG A 324 13.39 -22.92 -15.67
N LYS A 325 13.73 -23.71 -16.70
CA LYS A 325 13.13 -23.61 -18.04
C LYS A 325 11.62 -23.84 -18.03
N VAL A 326 11.15 -24.81 -17.25
CA VAL A 326 9.72 -25.09 -17.07
C VAL A 326 9.07 -23.96 -16.27
N PHE A 327 9.74 -23.52 -15.21
CA PHE A 327 9.26 -22.47 -14.32
C PHE A 327 8.97 -21.17 -15.07
N ILE A 328 9.91 -20.68 -15.88
CA ILE A 328 9.77 -19.42 -16.64
C ILE A 328 8.58 -19.46 -17.62
N ASN A 329 8.28 -20.63 -18.18
CA ASN A 329 7.21 -20.78 -19.17
C ASN A 329 5.82 -20.98 -18.55
N GLU A 330 5.76 -21.67 -17.40
CA GLU A 330 4.48 -22.10 -16.81
C GLU A 330 4.02 -21.24 -15.62
N TYR A 331 4.93 -20.49 -14.99
CA TYR A 331 4.65 -19.71 -13.79
C TYR A 331 4.74 -18.22 -14.08
N LYS A 332 3.69 -17.48 -13.70
CA LYS A 332 3.62 -16.02 -13.84
C LYS A 332 3.82 -15.35 -12.49
N ALA A 333 4.73 -14.39 -12.42
CA ALA A 333 4.88 -13.57 -11.21
C ALA A 333 3.64 -12.71 -10.99
N ILE A 334 3.09 -12.72 -9.77
CA ILE A 334 1.94 -11.90 -9.40
C ILE A 334 2.29 -10.82 -8.38
N GLY A 335 3.35 -11.03 -7.59
CA GLY A 335 3.77 -10.12 -6.55
C GLY A 335 4.93 -10.69 -5.75
N THR A 336 5.29 -10.01 -4.67
CA THR A 336 6.32 -10.47 -3.74
C THR A 336 5.90 -10.22 -2.31
N VAL A 337 6.22 -11.14 -1.40
CA VAL A 337 6.22 -10.89 0.04
C VAL A 337 7.26 -9.83 0.42
N THR A 338 6.88 -8.85 1.25
CA THR A 338 7.79 -7.79 1.70
C THR A 338 8.90 -8.34 2.60
N SER A 339 10.02 -7.60 2.70
CA SER A 339 11.22 -8.07 3.41
C SER A 339 10.98 -8.35 4.89
N SER A 340 10.10 -7.58 5.56
CA SER A 340 9.76 -7.78 6.97
C SER A 340 9.17 -9.18 7.20
N PHE A 341 8.25 -9.63 6.34
CA PHE A 341 7.60 -10.93 6.45
C PHE A 341 8.46 -12.06 5.86
N MET A 342 9.21 -11.80 4.80
CA MET A 342 10.02 -12.83 4.16
C MET A 342 11.14 -13.33 5.08
N LYS A 343 11.68 -12.47 5.95
CA LYS A 343 12.66 -12.87 6.99
C LYS A 343 12.08 -13.96 7.90
N ASP A 344 10.87 -13.76 8.40
CA ASP A 344 10.18 -14.70 9.29
C ASP A 344 9.86 -16.02 8.56
N ILE A 345 9.34 -15.96 7.32
CA ILE A 345 9.10 -17.14 6.49
C ILE A 345 10.39 -17.95 6.31
N THR A 346 11.49 -17.28 5.96
CA THR A 346 12.79 -17.92 5.71
C THR A 346 13.33 -18.58 6.98
N ALA A 347 13.25 -17.89 8.12
CA ALA A 347 13.66 -18.42 9.41
C ALA A 347 12.86 -19.68 9.77
N LYS A 348 11.54 -19.63 9.61
CA LYS A 348 10.65 -20.75 9.94
C LYS A 348 10.85 -21.94 9.02
N PHE A 349 11.02 -21.69 7.72
CA PHE A 349 11.33 -22.73 6.74
C PHE A 349 12.66 -23.42 7.07
N SER A 350 13.69 -22.63 7.39
CA SER A 350 15.01 -23.14 7.75
C SER A 350 14.95 -23.98 9.02
N TYR A 351 14.28 -23.48 10.06
CA TYR A 351 14.07 -24.20 11.31
C TYR A 351 13.30 -25.50 11.11
N TYR A 352 12.27 -25.52 10.26
CA TYR A 352 11.53 -26.74 9.93
C TYR A 352 12.41 -27.81 9.26
N LEU A 353 13.25 -27.41 8.29
CA LEU A 353 14.16 -28.33 7.60
C LEU A 353 15.30 -28.83 8.50
N SER A 354 15.76 -28.03 9.46
CA SER A 354 16.88 -28.38 10.33
C SER A 354 16.49 -29.20 11.56
N ARG A 355 15.21 -29.56 11.74
CA ARG A 355 14.75 -30.31 12.92
C ARG A 355 15.47 -31.64 13.02
N GLN A 356 16.27 -31.79 14.06
CA GLN A 356 16.81 -33.08 14.49
C GLN A 356 15.76 -33.77 15.37
N GLY A 357 15.51 -35.06 15.13
CA GLY A 357 14.67 -35.84 16.04
C GLY A 357 15.37 -35.96 17.40
N SER A 358 14.68 -35.61 18.48
CA SER A 358 15.11 -35.99 19.82
C SER A 358 14.58 -37.38 20.15
N PRO A 359 15.35 -38.24 20.84
CA PRO A 359 14.79 -39.46 21.40
C PRO A 359 13.70 -39.11 22.41
N ASP A 360 12.57 -39.82 22.36
CA ASP A 360 11.47 -39.65 23.29
C ASP A 360 11.67 -40.56 24.50
N PHE A 361 11.51 -40.00 25.71
CA PHE A 361 11.47 -40.80 26.93
C PHE A 361 10.12 -41.49 27.10
N ASP A 362 10.13 -42.63 27.77
CA ASP A 362 8.94 -43.26 28.32
C ASP A 362 8.44 -42.40 29.50
N LEU A 363 7.55 -41.45 29.18
CA LEU A 363 7.08 -40.44 30.13
C LEU A 363 6.36 -41.07 31.32
N ASP A 364 5.64 -42.18 31.12
CA ASP A 364 4.93 -42.87 32.19
C ASP A 364 5.91 -43.47 33.20
N LYS A 365 7.03 -44.05 32.72
CA LYS A 365 8.10 -44.54 33.60
C LYS A 365 8.81 -43.44 34.34
N ILE A 366 9.20 -42.36 33.66
CA ILE A 366 9.89 -41.22 34.31
C ILE A 366 8.95 -40.54 35.33
N PHE A 367 7.69 -40.35 34.98
CA PHE A 367 6.73 -39.74 35.89
C PHE A 367 6.47 -40.61 37.12
N SER A 368 6.42 -41.94 36.93
CA SER A 368 6.29 -42.88 38.04
C SER A 368 7.52 -42.90 38.95
N SER A 369 8.74 -42.80 38.40
CA SER A 369 9.96 -42.74 39.24
C SER A 369 10.03 -41.45 40.05
N LEU A 370 9.60 -40.32 39.49
CA LEU A 370 9.57 -39.03 40.20
C LEU A 370 8.54 -38.99 41.34
N LYS A 371 7.47 -39.78 41.25
CA LYS A 371 6.46 -39.93 42.32
C LYS A 371 6.91 -40.79 43.49
N GLN A 372 7.95 -41.60 43.33
CA GLN A 372 8.46 -42.52 44.36
C GLN A 372 9.58 -41.88 45.21
N GLU A 373 9.98 -40.63 44.91
CA GLU A 373 10.99 -39.88 45.66
C GLU A 373 10.42 -39.02 46.80
N GLU A 374 9.12 -39.15 47.12
CA GLU A 374 8.51 -38.75 48.40
C GLU A 374 8.23 -39.98 49.27
#